data_AF-A0AAD7I6U4-F1
#
_entry.id   AF-A0AAD7I6U4-F1
#
_cell.length_a   1.000
_cell.length_b   1.000
_cell.length_c   1.000
_cell.angle_alpha   90.00
_cell.angle_beta   90.00
_cell.angle_gamma   90.00
#
_symmetry.space_group_name_H-M   'P 1'
#
loop_
_entity.id
_entity.type
_entity.pdbx_description
1 polymer ?
#
loop_
_entity_poly.entity_id
_entity_poly.type
_entity_poly.pdbx_seq_one_letter_code
_entity_poly.pdbx_strand_id
1 'polypeptide(L)'
;MKKVEFYPGTQLLYLVLNAKLLDIWHLAFKTNDIFTHFEGLEKAGTLPDIETLLPMAPKLYRTYGTASPLGSVWVPQEIEISSLEKPKGKSKKKSAESETATQKPRKRKEKPPPKPCKGDFVLAQEVDFIRDGLNSRKLTTAVARGDIGRMYECIKYLLFTFGGSTHTNYISYVLETVMNLELECSPGLKVALLRGLVWTLTGLTDHYEGDFIVEFFNRLLEDVVERKSTQFDDTFIRDIISRNLWHIAQLKVAWRMGLGMHKKSHKHTDPHTKPEMRTLLQLYKDTELHSRRLGRQIDDRDTDDFARGVKKLCEGALQASITKTARNRQVFHTDTVPVKPTLADPVNHSDDSDEENESSSDEDSSESDDPNSDSEDKQPNRFYATQGSTFLVDGELVFDERDMLLGPEDDFENGSDDEDYVDEETPDVD
;
A
#
# COMPACT_ATOMS: atom_id res chain seq x y z
N MET A 1 -18.85 -4.60 6.33
CA MET A 1 -17.82 -5.19 7.21
C MET A 1 -17.28 -4.07 8.07
N LYS A 2 -16.92 -4.31 9.33
CA LYS A 2 -16.19 -3.31 10.13
C LYS A 2 -14.83 -3.04 9.48
N LYS A 3 -14.34 -1.80 9.55
CA LYS A 3 -12.99 -1.39 9.11
C LYS A 3 -11.99 -2.33 9.79
N VAL A 4 -11.16 -3.02 9.00
CA VAL A 4 -10.12 -3.90 9.55
C VAL A 4 -8.99 -3.00 10.05
N GLU A 5 -8.63 -3.14 11.32
CA GLU A 5 -7.46 -2.42 11.84
C GLU A 5 -6.19 -2.94 11.15
N PHE A 6 -5.40 -2.00 10.61
CA PHE A 6 -4.24 -2.34 9.77
C PHE A 6 -3.18 -3.16 10.52
N TYR A 7 -2.81 -2.75 11.74
CA TYR A 7 -1.74 -3.42 12.49
C TYR A 7 -2.12 -4.84 12.94
N PRO A 8 -3.28 -5.08 13.61
CA PRO A 8 -3.70 -6.43 13.93
C PRO A 8 -3.90 -7.30 12.67
N GLY A 9 -4.45 -6.72 11.60
CA GLY A 9 -4.62 -7.40 10.32
C GLY A 9 -3.29 -7.87 9.71
N THR A 10 -2.28 -7.00 9.71
CA THR A 10 -0.94 -7.29 9.19
C THR A 10 -0.21 -8.32 10.05
N GLN A 11 -0.32 -8.23 11.38
CA GLN A 11 0.25 -9.21 12.30
C GLN A 11 -0.35 -10.60 12.08
N LEU A 12 -1.68 -10.69 11.94
CA LEU A 12 -2.37 -11.95 11.65
C LEU A 12 -1.96 -12.51 10.28
N LEU A 13 -1.92 -11.66 9.24
CA LEU A 13 -1.47 -12.02 7.90
C LEU A 13 -0.07 -12.66 7.95
N TYR A 14 0.88 -12.03 8.65
CA TYR A 14 2.25 -12.51 8.75
C TYR A 14 2.39 -13.76 9.62
N LEU A 15 1.61 -13.90 10.68
CA LEU A 15 1.54 -15.13 11.48
C LEU A 15 1.11 -16.31 10.61
N VAL A 16 0.02 -16.14 9.86
CA VAL A 16 -0.52 -17.16 8.96
C VAL A 16 0.46 -17.47 7.83
N LEU A 17 1.07 -16.46 7.22
CA LEU A 17 2.08 -16.62 6.19
C LEU A 17 3.29 -17.42 6.69
N ASN A 18 3.78 -17.13 7.89
CA ASN A 18 4.89 -17.85 8.50
C ASN A 18 4.53 -19.32 8.75
N ALA A 19 3.32 -19.60 9.24
CA ALA A 19 2.85 -20.97 9.43
C ALA A 19 2.79 -21.75 8.11
N LYS A 20 2.27 -21.14 7.04
CA LYS A 20 2.21 -21.77 5.72
C LYS A 20 3.59 -22.07 5.15
N LEU A 21 4.52 -21.12 5.26
CA LEU A 21 5.90 -21.33 4.83
C LEU A 21 6.60 -22.44 5.60
N LEU A 22 6.39 -22.51 6.92
CA LEU A 22 6.93 -23.61 7.74
C LEU A 22 6.34 -24.97 7.35
N ASP A 23 5.05 -25.05 7.01
CA ASP A 23 4.43 -26.29 6.49
C ASP A 23 5.03 -26.70 5.14
N ILE A 24 5.31 -25.75 4.25
CA ILE A 24 5.99 -26.02 2.98
C ILE A 24 7.40 -26.57 3.20
N TRP A 25 8.15 -26.00 4.15
CA TRP A 25 9.47 -26.51 4.52
C TRP A 25 9.38 -27.90 5.15
N HIS A 26 8.37 -28.14 6.00
CA HIS A 26 8.09 -29.45 6.58
C HIS A 26 7.89 -30.53 5.52
N LEU A 27 7.11 -30.24 4.47
CA LEU A 27 6.94 -31.13 3.32
C LEU A 27 8.25 -31.34 2.56
N ALA A 28 9.06 -30.29 2.38
CA ALA A 28 10.35 -30.37 1.69
C ALA A 28 11.34 -31.28 2.43
N PHE A 29 11.37 -31.22 3.76
CA PHE A 29 12.19 -32.09 4.61
C PHE A 29 11.58 -33.47 4.86
N LYS A 30 10.32 -33.70 4.46
CA LYS A 30 9.56 -34.93 4.72
C LYS A 30 9.52 -35.30 6.22
N THR A 31 9.33 -34.30 7.07
CA THR A 31 9.30 -34.49 8.52
C THR A 31 7.87 -34.54 9.04
N ASN A 32 7.67 -34.88 10.32
CA ASN A 32 6.35 -34.87 10.94
C ASN A 32 6.09 -33.61 11.76
N ASP A 33 7.13 -33.06 12.36
CA ASP A 33 7.15 -31.81 13.13
C ASP A 33 8.49 -31.13 12.84
N ILE A 34 8.41 -29.94 12.25
CA ILE A 34 9.58 -29.18 11.82
C ILE A 34 10.41 -28.70 13.01
N PHE A 35 9.79 -28.39 14.15
CA PHE A 35 10.50 -27.92 15.33
C PHE A 35 11.31 -29.05 15.95
N THR A 36 10.66 -30.19 16.22
CA THR A 36 11.34 -31.38 16.75
C THR A 36 12.47 -31.85 15.82
N HIS A 37 12.31 -31.72 14.49
CA HIS A 37 13.36 -32.05 13.54
C HIS A 37 14.61 -31.18 13.71
N PHE A 38 14.46 -29.85 13.71
CA PHE A 38 15.60 -28.94 13.85
C PHE A 38 16.22 -28.98 15.25
N GLU A 39 15.43 -29.18 16.31
CA GLU A 39 15.97 -29.43 17.67
C GLU A 39 16.82 -30.72 17.71
N GLY A 40 16.43 -31.75 16.97
CA GLY A 40 17.21 -32.98 16.82
C GLY A 40 18.55 -32.75 16.10
N LEU A 41 18.52 -31.98 15.01
CA LEU A 41 19.73 -31.62 14.25
C LEU A 41 20.68 -30.73 15.06
N GLU A 42 20.16 -29.80 15.86
CA GLU A 42 20.94 -28.97 16.78
C GLU A 42 21.67 -29.83 17.82
N LYS A 43 20.96 -30.74 18.48
CA LYS A 43 21.55 -31.67 19.46
C LYS A 43 22.60 -32.59 18.84
N ALA A 44 22.44 -32.95 17.57
CA ALA A 44 23.40 -33.75 16.82
C ALA A 44 24.59 -32.93 16.29
N GLY A 45 24.55 -31.60 16.37
CA GLY A 45 25.56 -30.72 15.76
C GLY A 45 25.55 -30.75 14.23
N THR A 46 24.42 -31.11 13.61
CA THR A 46 24.25 -31.25 12.16
C THR A 46 23.19 -30.29 11.61
N LEU A 47 23.09 -29.09 12.18
CA LEU A 47 22.21 -28.05 11.64
C LEU A 47 22.65 -27.68 10.22
N PRO A 48 21.72 -27.62 9.25
CA PRO A 48 22.06 -27.20 7.91
C PRO A 48 22.41 -25.71 7.93
N ASP A 49 23.54 -25.37 7.34
CA ASP A 49 23.91 -23.97 7.15
C ASP A 49 23.01 -23.30 6.10
N ILE A 50 22.99 -21.97 6.09
CA ILE A 50 22.24 -21.18 5.13
C ILE A 50 22.58 -21.55 3.67
N GLU A 51 23.83 -21.90 3.40
CA GLU A 51 24.28 -22.36 2.07
C GLU A 51 23.59 -23.65 1.62
N THR A 52 23.16 -24.50 2.56
CA THR A 52 22.41 -25.74 2.25
C THR A 52 20.93 -25.44 1.99
N LEU A 53 20.36 -24.45 2.67
CA LEU A 53 18.95 -24.07 2.54
C LEU A 53 18.70 -23.18 1.31
N LEU A 54 19.66 -22.35 0.94
CA LEU A 54 19.55 -21.38 -0.15
C LEU A 54 19.17 -22.02 -1.50
N PRO A 55 19.72 -23.17 -1.94
CA PRO A 55 19.30 -23.81 -3.18
C PRO A 55 17.87 -24.37 -3.17
N MET A 56 17.31 -24.66 -1.98
CA MET A 56 15.93 -25.16 -1.83
C MET A 56 14.91 -24.03 -1.92
N ALA A 57 15.22 -22.86 -1.35
CA ALA A 57 14.29 -21.74 -1.25
C ALA A 57 13.70 -21.30 -2.60
N PRO A 58 14.49 -21.12 -3.69
CA PRO A 58 13.97 -20.78 -5.02
C PRO A 58 13.05 -21.84 -5.60
N LYS A 59 13.29 -23.13 -5.31
CA LYS A 59 12.40 -24.22 -5.74
C LYS A 59 11.06 -24.09 -5.05
N LEU A 60 11.07 -23.94 -3.73
CA LEU A 60 9.84 -23.75 -2.93
C LEU A 60 9.09 -22.48 -3.33
N TYR A 61 9.80 -21.37 -3.56
CA TYR A 61 9.21 -20.12 -4.02
C TYR A 61 8.58 -20.26 -5.40
N ARG A 62 9.22 -20.95 -6.36
CA ARG A 62 8.61 -21.21 -7.66
C ARG A 62 7.40 -22.14 -7.57
N THR A 63 7.39 -23.07 -6.62
CA THR A 63 6.25 -23.98 -6.43
C THR A 63 5.06 -23.30 -5.76
N TYR A 64 5.30 -22.48 -4.73
CA TYR A 64 4.22 -21.97 -3.86
C TYR A 64 4.08 -20.45 -3.82
N GLY A 65 5.01 -19.69 -4.38
CA GLY A 65 5.05 -18.23 -4.33
C GLY A 65 4.98 -17.54 -5.69
N THR A 66 4.97 -18.29 -6.80
CA THR A 66 4.75 -17.74 -8.14
C THR A 66 3.42 -18.21 -8.70
N ALA A 67 2.73 -17.33 -9.43
CA ALA A 67 1.55 -17.67 -10.20
C ALA A 67 1.95 -18.67 -11.31
N SER A 68 1.95 -19.96 -10.99
CA SER A 68 1.98 -20.98 -12.04
C SER A 68 0.64 -20.86 -12.76
N PRO A 69 0.60 -20.74 -14.10
CA PRO A 69 -0.64 -20.45 -14.81
C PRO A 69 -1.72 -21.44 -14.40
N LEU A 70 -2.81 -20.97 -13.78
CA LEU A 70 -3.98 -21.79 -13.51
C LEU A 70 -4.48 -22.32 -14.86
N GLY A 71 -4.19 -23.59 -15.17
CA GLY A 71 -4.58 -24.23 -16.43
C GLY A 71 -3.42 -24.59 -17.37
N SER A 72 -2.16 -24.26 -17.05
CA SER A 72 -1.08 -25.06 -17.64
C SER A 72 -1.26 -26.50 -17.16
N VAL A 73 -1.07 -27.47 -18.05
CA VAL A 73 -0.97 -28.87 -17.66
C VAL A 73 0.29 -28.95 -16.80
N TRP A 74 0.15 -28.76 -15.50
CA TRP A 74 1.26 -28.91 -14.57
C TRP A 74 1.74 -30.35 -14.71
N VAL A 75 2.90 -30.52 -15.35
CA VAL A 75 3.60 -31.80 -15.43
C VAL A 75 4.13 -32.06 -14.03
N PRO A 76 3.70 -33.15 -13.37
CA PRO A 76 4.24 -33.49 -12.07
C PRO A 76 5.74 -33.59 -12.14
N GLN A 77 6.44 -32.78 -11.34
CA GLN A 77 7.69 -33.28 -10.80
C GLN A 77 7.30 -34.49 -9.97
N GLU A 78 7.76 -35.67 -10.40
CA GLU A 78 7.72 -36.90 -9.61
C GLU A 78 8.54 -36.65 -8.34
N ILE A 79 7.92 -36.01 -7.36
CA ILE A 79 8.36 -36.12 -5.99
C ILE A 79 7.89 -37.52 -5.61
N GLU A 80 8.82 -38.45 -5.50
CA GLU A 80 8.58 -39.76 -4.92
C GLU A 80 8.09 -39.57 -3.48
N ILE A 81 6.76 -39.44 -3.34
CA ILE A 81 6.04 -39.56 -2.09
C ILE A 81 5.70 -41.05 -1.98
N SER A 82 6.75 -41.84 -1.73
CA SER A 82 6.54 -43.19 -1.24
C SER A 82 5.99 -43.08 0.19
N SER A 83 4.80 -43.68 0.39
CA SER A 83 4.34 -44.16 1.69
C SER A 83 3.71 -43.15 2.67
N LEU A 84 2.70 -42.38 2.25
CA LEU A 84 1.76 -41.74 3.19
C LEU A 84 0.36 -42.36 3.05
N GLU A 85 0.02 -43.23 3.99
CA GLU A 85 -1.29 -43.82 4.15
C GLU A 85 -2.33 -42.74 4.46
N LYS A 86 -3.42 -42.69 3.69
CA LYS A 86 -4.48 -41.70 3.86
C LYS A 86 -5.27 -41.95 5.16
N PRO A 87 -5.36 -40.99 6.10
CA PRO A 87 -6.26 -41.11 7.23
C PRO A 87 -7.72 -40.91 6.78
N LYS A 88 -8.59 -41.88 7.11
CA LYS A 88 -10.04 -41.80 6.90
C LYS A 88 -10.67 -40.84 7.93
N GLY A 89 -10.75 -39.56 7.60
CA GLY A 89 -11.43 -38.55 8.43
C GLY A 89 -12.96 -38.69 8.39
N LYS A 90 -13.59 -38.93 9.55
CA LYS A 90 -15.05 -38.94 9.74
C LYS A 90 -15.58 -37.50 9.76
N SER A 91 -16.43 -37.14 8.81
CA SER A 91 -17.11 -35.85 8.76
C SER A 91 -18.17 -35.73 9.87
N LYS A 92 -17.96 -34.79 10.81
CA LYS A 92 -18.97 -34.39 11.80
C LYS A 92 -19.97 -33.42 11.16
N LYS A 93 -21.21 -33.87 10.97
CA LYS A 93 -22.38 -33.00 10.71
C LYS A 93 -22.65 -32.14 11.95
N LYS A 94 -22.52 -30.82 11.83
CA LYS A 94 -23.09 -29.86 12.78
C LYS A 94 -24.42 -29.33 12.22
N SER A 95 -25.49 -29.57 12.96
CA SER A 95 -26.79 -28.92 12.81
C SER A 95 -26.71 -27.51 13.41
N ALA A 96 -27.13 -26.50 12.67
CA ALA A 96 -27.36 -25.16 13.19
C ALA A 96 -28.84 -24.81 12.97
N GLU A 97 -29.58 -24.70 14.07
CA GLU A 97 -30.85 -23.98 14.16
C GLU A 97 -30.58 -22.49 13.95
N SER A 98 -31.40 -21.84 13.14
CA SER A 98 -31.39 -20.40 12.90
C SER A 98 -32.79 -19.86 13.14
N GLU A 99 -32.91 -18.93 14.08
CA GLU A 99 -34.11 -18.17 14.36
C GLU A 99 -34.32 -17.07 13.31
N THR A 100 -35.60 -16.94 12.97
CA THR A 100 -36.22 -16.20 11.88
C THR A 100 -36.15 -14.67 12.02
N ALA A 101 -35.66 -14.01 10.97
CA ALA A 101 -36.04 -12.64 10.62
C ALA A 101 -36.55 -12.61 9.17
N THR A 102 -37.80 -12.19 9.01
CA THR A 102 -38.65 -12.24 7.81
C THR A 102 -38.19 -11.23 6.75
N GLN A 103 -37.40 -11.67 5.77
CA GLN A 103 -37.17 -10.94 4.51
C GLN A 103 -37.95 -11.59 3.36
N LYS A 104 -38.60 -10.74 2.54
CA LYS A 104 -39.42 -11.15 1.38
C LYS A 104 -38.62 -12.05 0.41
N PRO A 105 -39.22 -13.15 -0.09
CA PRO A 105 -38.52 -14.12 -0.92
C PRO A 105 -38.23 -13.56 -2.33
N ARG A 106 -36.99 -13.11 -2.57
CA ARG A 106 -36.46 -13.00 -3.93
C ARG A 106 -36.36 -14.43 -4.49
N LYS A 107 -37.12 -14.74 -5.56
CA LYS A 107 -37.03 -16.02 -6.31
C LYS A 107 -35.58 -16.24 -6.76
N ARG A 108 -34.80 -16.97 -5.96
CA ARG A 108 -33.43 -17.36 -6.26
C ARG A 108 -33.53 -18.49 -7.28
N LYS A 109 -33.20 -18.22 -8.55
CA LYS A 109 -33.04 -19.28 -9.56
C LYS A 109 -32.05 -20.30 -9.00
N GLU A 110 -32.48 -21.55 -8.83
CA GLU A 110 -31.59 -22.65 -8.44
C GLU A 110 -30.46 -22.72 -9.47
N LYS A 111 -29.22 -22.55 -9.01
CA LYS A 111 -28.06 -22.71 -9.87
C LYS A 111 -27.95 -24.20 -10.24
N PRO A 112 -27.66 -24.55 -11.51
CA PRO A 112 -27.41 -25.94 -11.89
C PRO A 112 -26.30 -26.55 -11.02
N PRO A 113 -26.31 -27.88 -10.81
CA PRO A 113 -25.31 -28.53 -9.99
C PRO A 113 -23.89 -28.19 -10.50
N PRO A 114 -22.95 -27.84 -9.61
CA PRO A 114 -21.62 -27.43 -10.00
C PRO A 114 -20.93 -28.57 -10.76
N LYS A 115 -20.34 -28.25 -11.91
CA LYS A 115 -19.56 -29.23 -12.69
C LYS A 115 -18.37 -29.68 -11.84
N PRO A 116 -18.04 -30.99 -11.81
CA PRO A 116 -16.91 -31.48 -11.03
C PRO A 116 -15.61 -30.82 -11.52
N CYS A 117 -14.94 -30.11 -10.62
CA CYS A 117 -13.65 -29.50 -10.93
C CYS A 117 -12.56 -30.58 -11.02
N LYS A 118 -11.71 -30.49 -12.05
CA LYS A 118 -10.54 -31.35 -12.23
C LYS A 118 -9.28 -30.84 -11.51
N GLY A 119 -9.31 -29.62 -10.98
CA GLY A 119 -8.20 -28.96 -10.29
C GLY A 119 -8.23 -29.09 -8.77
N ASP A 120 -7.23 -28.51 -8.13
CA ASP A 120 -7.15 -28.32 -6.68
C ASP A 120 -7.27 -26.81 -6.40
N PHE A 121 -8.50 -26.34 -6.25
CA PHE A 121 -8.74 -24.90 -6.08
C PHE A 121 -8.24 -24.40 -4.72
N VAL A 122 -8.28 -25.25 -3.70
CA VAL A 122 -7.78 -24.89 -2.38
C VAL A 122 -6.29 -24.59 -2.47
N LEU A 123 -5.50 -25.49 -3.06
CA LEU A 123 -4.06 -25.23 -3.24
C LEU A 123 -3.80 -23.98 -4.09
N ALA A 124 -4.60 -23.71 -5.11
CA ALA A 124 -4.44 -22.50 -5.94
C ALA A 124 -4.67 -21.22 -5.12
N GLN A 125 -5.77 -21.15 -4.35
CA GLN A 125 -6.06 -20.03 -3.46
C GLN A 125 -4.96 -19.82 -2.41
N GLU A 126 -4.39 -20.92 -1.93
CA GLU A 126 -3.28 -20.90 -0.97
C GLU A 126 -1.99 -20.35 -1.57
N VAL A 127 -1.66 -20.73 -2.81
CA VAL A 127 -0.52 -20.18 -3.56
C VAL A 127 -0.70 -18.67 -3.78
N ASP A 128 -1.91 -18.23 -4.15
CA ASP A 128 -2.23 -16.80 -4.32
C ASP A 128 -2.07 -16.05 -3.00
N PHE A 129 -2.57 -16.59 -1.89
CA PHE A 129 -2.36 -16.02 -0.56
C PHE A 129 -0.87 -15.89 -0.21
N ILE A 130 -0.07 -16.93 -0.46
CA ILE A 130 1.37 -16.91 -0.15
C ILE A 130 2.09 -15.87 -1.00
N ARG A 131 1.77 -15.79 -2.30
CA ARG A 131 2.30 -14.81 -3.24
C ARG A 131 2.02 -13.38 -2.76
N ASP A 132 0.76 -13.07 -2.45
CA ASP A 132 0.34 -11.73 -2.05
C ASP A 132 0.92 -11.37 -0.66
N GLY A 133 0.92 -12.32 0.27
CA GLY A 133 1.54 -12.17 1.59
C GLY A 133 3.05 -11.95 1.52
N LEU A 134 3.75 -12.66 0.62
CA LEU A 134 5.17 -12.45 0.35
C LEU A 134 5.43 -11.06 -0.23
N ASN A 135 4.59 -10.59 -1.15
CA ASN A 135 4.72 -9.24 -1.70
C ASN A 135 4.51 -8.17 -0.62
N SER A 136 3.47 -8.30 0.21
CA SER A 136 3.23 -7.40 1.35
C SER A 136 4.43 -7.33 2.29
N ARG A 137 4.95 -8.47 2.73
CA ARG A 137 6.12 -8.50 3.63
C ARG A 137 7.38 -7.95 2.96
N LYS A 138 7.56 -8.20 1.66
CA LYS A 138 8.68 -7.66 0.88
C LYS A 138 8.60 -6.14 0.79
N LEU A 139 7.41 -5.58 0.58
CA LEU A 139 7.16 -4.14 0.58
C LEU A 139 7.56 -3.52 1.93
N THR A 140 7.01 -4.02 3.04
CA THR A 140 7.32 -3.51 4.39
C THR A 140 8.80 -3.64 4.74
N THR A 141 9.45 -4.74 4.35
CA THR A 141 10.90 -4.92 4.56
C THR A 141 11.73 -3.97 3.69
N ALA A 142 11.28 -3.68 2.47
CA ALA A 142 11.95 -2.74 1.58
C ALA A 142 11.85 -1.31 2.14
N VAL A 143 10.66 -0.91 2.61
CA VAL A 143 10.44 0.36 3.31
C VAL A 143 11.38 0.46 4.51
N ALA A 144 11.35 -0.50 5.43
CA ALA A 144 12.15 -0.46 6.65
C ALA A 144 13.67 -0.39 6.40
N ARG A 145 14.13 -0.88 5.24
CA ARG A 145 15.54 -0.85 4.82
C ARG A 145 15.91 0.35 3.95
N GLY A 146 14.95 1.17 3.53
CA GLY A 146 15.19 2.22 2.54
C GLY A 146 15.48 1.70 1.13
N ASP A 147 15.14 0.43 0.83
CA ASP A 147 15.33 -0.15 -0.51
C ASP A 147 14.19 0.27 -1.43
N ILE A 148 14.28 1.53 -1.87
CA ILE A 148 13.23 2.17 -2.66
C ILE A 148 12.99 1.49 -4.01
N GLY A 149 14.04 0.95 -4.62
CA GLY A 149 13.91 0.21 -5.89
C GLY A 149 13.06 -1.03 -5.70
N ARG A 150 13.31 -1.81 -4.64
CA ARG A 150 12.50 -2.99 -4.32
C ARG A 150 11.07 -2.63 -3.91
N MET A 151 10.89 -1.54 -3.16
CA MET A 151 9.56 -1.03 -2.81
C MET A 151 8.74 -0.72 -4.07
N TYR A 152 9.36 -0.03 -5.02
CA TYR A 152 8.72 0.33 -6.28
C TYR A 152 8.35 -0.88 -7.15
N GLU A 153 9.19 -1.92 -7.21
CA GLU A 153 8.82 -3.20 -7.84
C GLU A 153 7.59 -3.85 -7.18
N CYS A 154 7.47 -3.77 -5.85
CA CYS A 154 6.29 -4.23 -5.13
C CYS A 154 5.04 -3.40 -5.45
N ILE A 155 5.16 -2.08 -5.65
CA ILE A 155 4.06 -1.21 -6.07
C ILE A 155 3.56 -1.58 -7.47
N LYS A 156 4.48 -1.80 -8.43
CA LYS A 156 4.12 -2.30 -9.77
C LYS A 156 3.38 -3.63 -9.71
N TYR A 157 3.74 -4.51 -8.78
CA TYR A 157 3.00 -5.75 -8.55
C TYR A 157 1.59 -5.49 -8.02
N LEU A 158 1.44 -4.59 -7.04
CA LEU A 158 0.14 -4.22 -6.45
C LEU A 158 -0.83 -3.64 -7.47
N LEU A 159 -0.35 -2.96 -8.52
CA LEU A 159 -1.19 -2.48 -9.63
C LEU A 159 -2.10 -3.59 -10.18
N PHE A 160 -1.53 -4.78 -10.43
CA PHE A 160 -2.28 -5.90 -10.99
C PHE A 160 -3.23 -6.51 -9.95
N THR A 161 -2.80 -6.66 -8.70
CA THR A 161 -3.67 -7.15 -7.62
C THR A 161 -4.87 -6.23 -7.41
N PHE A 162 -4.65 -4.91 -7.30
CA PHE A 162 -5.75 -3.95 -7.22
C PHE A 162 -6.62 -3.98 -8.47
N GLY A 163 -6.00 -4.20 -9.65
CA GLY A 163 -6.62 -4.38 -10.94
C GLY A 163 -7.79 -5.37 -10.93
N GLY A 164 -7.58 -6.52 -10.29
CA GLY A 164 -8.60 -7.55 -10.17
C GLY A 164 -9.41 -7.48 -8.88
N SER A 165 -8.99 -6.72 -7.88
CA SER A 165 -9.74 -6.54 -6.63
C SER A 165 -11.02 -5.72 -6.84
N THR A 166 -11.80 -5.56 -5.76
CA THR A 166 -12.96 -4.65 -5.74
C THR A 166 -12.58 -3.19 -5.49
N HIS A 167 -11.31 -2.90 -5.19
CA HIS A 167 -10.83 -1.56 -4.84
C HIS A 167 -10.25 -0.84 -6.07
N THR A 168 -11.13 -0.36 -6.94
CA THR A 168 -10.73 0.24 -8.22
C THR A 168 -9.98 1.57 -8.08
N ASN A 169 -10.20 2.31 -7.01
CA ASN A 169 -9.58 3.63 -6.80
C ASN A 169 -8.05 3.53 -6.71
N TYR A 170 -7.53 2.47 -6.08
CA TYR A 170 -6.09 2.24 -6.00
C TYR A 170 -5.46 1.89 -7.35
N ILE A 171 -6.22 1.33 -8.30
CA ILE A 171 -5.69 1.06 -9.64
C ILE A 171 -5.31 2.36 -10.31
N SER A 172 -6.20 3.34 -10.32
CA SER A 172 -5.97 4.63 -10.97
C SER A 172 -4.76 5.33 -10.36
N TYR A 173 -4.69 5.40 -9.02
CA TYR A 173 -3.57 6.00 -8.32
C TYR A 173 -2.23 5.31 -8.60
N VAL A 174 -2.18 3.98 -8.50
CA VAL A 174 -0.94 3.23 -8.74
C VAL A 174 -0.54 3.28 -10.21
N LEU A 175 -1.50 3.20 -11.14
CA LEU A 175 -1.24 3.29 -12.57
C LEU A 175 -0.68 4.66 -12.94
N GLU A 176 -1.31 5.73 -12.45
CA GLU A 176 -0.83 7.09 -12.64
C GLU A 176 0.58 7.28 -12.06
N THR A 177 0.83 6.77 -10.85
CA THR A 177 2.16 6.80 -10.24
C THR A 177 3.21 6.10 -11.12
N VAL A 178 2.90 4.90 -11.64
CA VAL A 178 3.81 4.15 -12.52
C VAL A 178 4.02 4.87 -13.86
N MET A 179 2.97 5.40 -14.47
CA MET A 179 3.08 6.16 -15.73
C MET A 179 3.92 7.42 -15.54
N ASN A 180 3.67 8.18 -14.48
CA ASN A 180 4.45 9.37 -14.16
C ASN A 180 5.93 9.02 -13.99
N LEU A 181 6.25 7.96 -13.25
CA LEU A 181 7.64 7.55 -12.99
C LEU A 181 8.36 6.91 -14.18
N GLU A 182 7.66 6.15 -15.04
CA GLU A 182 8.28 5.45 -16.17
C GLU A 182 8.31 6.25 -17.47
N LEU A 183 7.31 7.09 -17.71
CA LEU A 183 7.10 7.72 -19.02
C LEU A 183 7.27 9.23 -19.03
N GLU A 184 7.05 9.91 -17.90
CA GLU A 184 6.94 11.37 -17.87
C GLU A 184 8.09 12.03 -17.08
N CYS A 185 8.54 11.37 -16.01
CA CYS A 185 9.63 11.89 -15.22
C CYS A 185 10.95 11.74 -15.98
N SER A 186 11.73 12.83 -15.99
CA SER A 186 13.15 12.72 -16.30
C SER A 186 13.83 11.75 -15.32
N PRO A 187 14.94 11.11 -15.69
CA PRO A 187 15.64 10.19 -14.79
C PRO A 187 15.99 10.80 -13.42
N GLY A 188 16.35 12.10 -13.40
CA GLY A 188 16.63 12.84 -12.17
C GLY A 188 15.38 13.03 -11.31
N LEU A 189 14.26 13.45 -11.92
CA LEU A 189 12.99 13.64 -11.20
C LEU A 189 12.45 12.30 -10.67
N LYS A 190 12.55 11.21 -11.45
CA LYS A 190 12.17 9.86 -11.00
C LYS A 190 12.90 9.47 -9.72
N VAL A 191 14.23 9.67 -9.69
CA VAL A 191 15.05 9.38 -8.50
C VAL A 191 14.65 10.28 -7.33
N ALA A 192 14.39 11.56 -7.57
CA ALA A 192 13.96 12.50 -6.53
C ALA A 192 12.60 12.09 -5.92
N LEU A 193 11.60 11.80 -6.76
CA LEU A 193 10.27 11.35 -6.31
C LEU A 193 10.35 10.03 -5.56
N LEU A 194 11.08 9.04 -6.08
CA LEU A 194 11.27 7.76 -5.41
C LEU A 194 11.94 7.95 -4.04
N ARG A 195 13.01 8.75 -3.94
CA ARG A 195 13.62 9.09 -2.64
C ARG A 195 12.64 9.81 -1.71
N GLY A 196 11.72 10.59 -2.26
CA GLY A 196 10.63 11.24 -1.52
C GLY A 196 9.58 10.27 -0.96
N LEU A 197 9.53 9.01 -1.39
CA LEU A 197 8.56 8.05 -0.86
C LEU A 197 9.01 7.36 0.44
N VAL A 198 10.31 7.36 0.74
CA VAL A 198 10.85 6.73 1.96
C VAL A 198 11.85 7.65 2.62
N TRP A 199 11.55 8.07 3.86
CA TRP A 199 12.30 9.09 4.58
C TRP A 199 13.03 8.53 5.79
N THR A 200 14.14 9.18 6.15
CA THR A 200 14.91 8.90 7.35
C THR A 200 15.00 10.18 8.19
N LEU A 201 14.34 10.22 9.34
CA LEU A 201 14.28 11.43 10.18
C LEU A 201 15.55 11.69 10.99
N THR A 202 16.31 10.65 11.30
CA THR A 202 17.49 10.72 12.18
C THR A 202 18.82 10.53 11.43
N GLY A 203 18.77 10.26 10.12
CA GLY A 203 19.92 9.77 9.35
C GLY A 203 20.39 8.35 9.75
N LEU A 204 19.68 7.65 10.63
CA LEU A 204 19.98 6.28 11.04
C LEU A 204 19.31 5.24 10.13
N THR A 205 19.42 3.95 10.48
CA THR A 205 18.93 2.83 9.67
C THR A 205 17.40 2.73 9.57
N ASP A 206 16.65 3.52 10.34
CA ASP A 206 15.20 3.44 10.42
C ASP A 206 14.56 4.34 9.35
N HIS A 207 13.88 3.69 8.41
CA HIS A 207 13.21 4.32 7.29
C HIS A 207 11.69 4.22 7.46
N TYR A 208 10.99 5.26 7.03
CA TYR A 208 9.54 5.41 7.15
C TYR A 208 8.92 5.75 5.80
N GLU A 209 7.66 5.36 5.60
CA GLU A 209 6.89 5.79 4.44
C GLU A 209 6.69 7.32 4.49
N GLY A 210 6.96 8.01 3.39
CA GLY A 210 6.90 9.47 3.33
C GLY A 210 5.53 10.02 3.70
N ASP A 211 4.46 9.39 3.23
CA ASP A 211 3.08 9.76 3.53
C ASP A 211 2.79 9.69 5.04
N PHE A 212 3.23 8.62 5.70
CA PHE A 212 3.09 8.46 7.14
C PHE A 212 3.82 9.57 7.93
N ILE A 213 4.98 10.02 7.43
CA ILE A 213 5.70 11.14 8.04
C ILE A 213 4.99 12.48 7.82
N VAL A 214 4.43 12.70 6.63
CA VAL A 214 3.63 13.90 6.34
C VAL A 214 2.39 13.95 7.23
N GLU A 215 1.64 12.85 7.35
CA GLU A 215 0.49 12.74 8.26
C GLU A 215 0.90 13.01 9.71
N PHE A 216 2.01 12.42 10.17
CA PHE A 216 2.55 12.65 11.51
C PHE A 216 2.85 14.14 11.76
N PHE A 217 3.47 14.83 10.80
CA PHE A 217 3.79 16.25 10.94
C PHE A 217 2.55 17.14 10.84
N ASN A 218 1.59 16.83 9.97
CA ASN A 218 0.32 17.56 9.87
C ASN A 218 -0.44 17.52 11.20
N ARG A 219 -0.54 16.34 11.82
CA ARG A 219 -1.17 16.20 13.14
C ARG A 219 -0.44 16.98 14.23
N LEU A 220 0.89 17.05 14.19
CA LEU A 220 1.64 17.88 15.13
C LEU A 220 1.41 19.37 14.90
N LEU A 221 1.21 19.80 13.66
CA LEU A 221 0.89 21.19 13.34
C LEU A 221 -0.51 21.56 13.81
N GLU A 222 -1.51 20.73 13.53
CA GLU A 222 -2.88 20.87 14.04
C GLU A 222 -2.89 21.06 15.57
N ASP A 223 -2.20 20.17 16.29
CA ASP A 223 -2.03 20.24 17.75
C ASP A 223 -1.44 21.58 18.25
N VAL A 224 -0.58 22.23 17.45
CA VAL A 224 0.05 23.52 17.79
C VAL A 224 -0.86 24.69 17.46
N VAL A 225 -1.48 24.66 16.27
CA VAL A 225 -2.39 25.68 15.73
C VAL A 225 -3.60 25.83 16.65
N GLU A 226 -4.24 24.72 17.02
CA GLU A 226 -5.40 24.71 17.91
C GLU A 226 -5.13 25.38 19.27
N ARG A 227 -3.93 25.19 19.83
CA ARG A 227 -3.58 25.70 21.17
C ARG A 227 -3.27 27.18 21.20
N LYS A 228 -2.79 27.74 20.08
CA LYS A 228 -2.37 29.15 20.01
C LYS A 228 -3.40 30.05 19.36
N SER A 229 -4.54 29.50 18.92
CA SER A 229 -5.56 30.24 18.16
C SER A 229 -4.96 31.03 17.00
N THR A 230 -3.91 30.46 16.39
CA THR A 230 -3.16 31.06 15.28
C THR A 230 -3.60 30.39 13.98
N GLN A 231 -3.42 31.03 12.83
CA GLN A 231 -3.74 30.44 11.53
C GLN A 231 -2.52 29.67 10.98
N PHE A 232 -2.76 28.70 10.09
CA PHE A 232 -1.70 27.88 9.48
C PHE A 232 -0.71 28.69 8.62
N ASP A 233 -1.16 29.81 8.08
CA ASP A 233 -0.40 30.72 7.22
C ASP A 233 0.41 31.77 8.00
N ASP A 234 0.31 31.80 9.34
CA ASP A 234 1.12 32.68 10.17
C ASP A 234 2.61 32.41 9.90
N THR A 235 3.35 33.49 9.66
CA THR A 235 4.79 33.47 9.36
C THR A 235 5.58 32.70 10.42
N PHE A 236 5.19 32.81 11.69
CA PHE A 236 5.82 32.06 12.78
C PHE A 236 5.58 30.56 12.66
N ILE A 237 4.36 30.12 12.31
CA ILE A 237 4.05 28.70 12.14
C ILE A 237 4.82 28.15 10.94
N ARG A 238 4.72 28.80 9.78
CA ARG A 238 5.32 28.35 8.52
C ARG A 238 6.84 28.33 8.58
N ASP A 239 7.46 29.41 9.04
CA ASP A 239 8.90 29.61 8.86
C ASP A 239 9.71 29.13 10.07
N ILE A 240 9.09 29.02 11.26
CA ILE A 240 9.76 28.57 12.49
C ILE A 240 9.25 27.21 12.95
N ILE A 241 7.94 27.03 13.18
CA ILE A 241 7.42 25.78 13.75
C ILE A 241 7.54 24.62 12.77
N SER A 242 7.02 24.76 11.54
CA SER A 242 6.95 23.68 10.55
C SER A 242 8.33 23.09 10.24
N ARG A 243 9.37 23.93 10.16
CA ARG A 243 10.75 23.50 9.90
C ARG A 243 11.38 22.73 11.07
N ASN A 244 10.86 22.92 12.28
CA ASN A 244 11.42 22.36 13.52
C ASN A 244 10.50 21.35 14.21
N LEU A 245 9.39 20.93 13.58
CA LEU A 245 8.39 20.04 14.19
C LEU A 245 8.97 18.78 14.79
N TRP A 246 9.90 18.13 14.07
CA TRP A 246 10.56 16.93 14.57
C TRP A 246 11.33 17.20 15.87
N HIS A 247 12.14 18.27 15.89
CA HIS A 247 12.92 18.63 17.08
C HIS A 247 12.02 19.04 18.24
N ILE A 248 10.92 19.75 17.98
CA ILE A 248 9.92 20.11 18.99
C ILE A 248 9.25 18.86 19.57
N ALA A 249 8.89 17.90 18.72
CA ALA A 249 8.33 16.62 19.16
C ALA A 249 9.33 15.84 20.04
N GLN A 250 10.61 15.84 19.67
CA GLN A 250 11.66 15.22 20.47
C GLN A 250 11.91 15.94 21.80
N LEU A 251 11.85 17.28 21.83
CA LEU A 251 11.98 18.07 23.05
C LEU A 251 10.91 17.69 24.09
N LYS A 252 9.67 17.47 23.65
CA LYS A 252 8.59 16.98 24.53
C LYS A 252 8.92 15.62 25.14
N VAL A 253 9.55 14.72 24.39
CA VAL A 253 10.02 13.41 24.90
C VAL A 253 11.20 13.60 25.85
N ALA A 254 12.19 14.40 25.47
CA ALA A 254 13.38 14.69 26.26
C ALA A 254 13.05 15.33 27.61
N TRP A 255 12.14 16.31 27.64
CA TRP A 255 11.69 16.94 28.88
C TRP A 255 10.95 15.96 29.80
N ARG A 256 10.09 15.10 29.24
CA ARG A 256 9.46 14.05 30.04
C ARG A 256 10.49 13.12 30.66
N MET A 257 11.53 12.74 29.91
CA MET A 257 12.63 11.93 30.45
C MET A 257 13.42 12.68 31.52
N GLY A 258 13.77 13.95 31.30
CA GLY A 258 14.51 14.78 32.26
C GLY A 258 13.77 15.02 33.57
N LEU A 259 12.44 15.08 33.54
CA LEU A 259 11.58 15.18 34.73
C LEU A 259 11.35 13.84 35.43
N GLY A 260 12.02 12.76 35.01
CA GLY A 260 11.80 11.41 35.54
C GLY A 260 10.43 10.82 35.18
N MET A 261 9.66 11.50 34.33
CA MET A 261 8.41 11.00 33.77
C MET A 261 8.70 10.09 32.57
N HIS A 262 9.47 9.02 32.81
CA HIS A 262 9.64 7.99 31.81
C HIS A 262 8.26 7.50 31.39
N LYS A 263 8.00 7.54 30.08
CA LYS A 263 6.80 6.91 29.52
C LYS A 263 6.87 5.46 30.01
N LYS A 264 5.90 5.01 30.83
CA LYS A 264 5.79 3.59 31.18
C LYS A 264 5.87 2.85 29.86
N SER A 265 6.85 1.97 29.73
CA SER A 265 7.06 1.28 28.47
C SER A 265 5.77 0.55 28.12
N HIS A 266 5.05 1.06 27.12
CA HIS A 266 3.94 0.33 26.50
C HIS A 266 4.46 -0.81 25.61
N LYS A 267 5.78 -1.07 25.60
CA LYS A 267 6.32 -2.33 25.10
C LYS A 267 5.87 -3.43 26.05
N HIS A 268 4.61 -3.84 25.92
CA HIS A 268 4.24 -5.19 26.27
C HIS A 268 5.13 -6.10 25.43
N THR A 269 5.83 -7.03 26.07
CA THR A 269 6.47 -8.11 25.32
C THR A 269 5.37 -8.78 24.51
N ASP A 270 5.50 -8.76 23.19
CA ASP A 270 4.49 -9.36 22.32
C ASP A 270 4.23 -10.80 22.80
N PRO A 271 2.95 -11.19 22.92
CA PRO A 271 2.62 -12.52 23.39
C PRO A 271 3.27 -13.55 22.47
N HIS A 272 3.79 -14.62 23.08
CA HIS A 272 4.48 -15.65 22.34
C HIS A 272 3.52 -16.35 21.37
N THR A 273 3.79 -16.33 20.06
CA THR A 273 2.91 -16.89 18.99
C THR A 273 3.08 -18.40 18.66
N LYS A 274 3.98 -19.12 19.33
CA LYS A 274 4.19 -20.58 19.22
C LYS A 274 2.90 -21.41 19.35
N PRO A 275 1.99 -21.15 20.31
CA PRO A 275 0.76 -21.94 20.43
C PRO A 275 -0.08 -21.87 19.15
N GLU A 276 -0.31 -20.67 18.64
CA GLU A 276 -1.04 -20.41 17.40
C GLU A 276 -0.35 -21.06 16.21
N MET A 277 0.98 -20.92 16.13
CA MET A 277 1.80 -21.54 15.09
C MET A 277 1.64 -23.07 15.07
N ARG A 278 1.69 -23.73 16.23
CA ARG A 278 1.50 -25.18 16.35
C ARG A 278 0.10 -25.60 15.96
N THR A 279 -0.92 -24.85 16.37
CA THR A 279 -2.31 -25.11 15.98
C THR A 279 -2.50 -25.00 14.46
N LEU A 280 -1.94 -23.96 13.83
CA LEU A 280 -2.01 -23.78 12.37
C LEU A 280 -1.28 -24.90 11.62
N LEU A 281 -0.06 -25.26 12.03
CA LEU A 281 0.69 -26.34 11.40
C LEU A 281 -0.02 -27.69 11.51
N GLN A 282 -0.60 -28.00 12.68
CA GLN A 282 -1.38 -29.22 12.84
C GLN A 282 -2.61 -29.23 11.91
N LEU A 283 -3.31 -28.09 11.81
CA LEU A 283 -4.44 -27.94 10.89
C LEU A 283 -4.02 -28.13 9.43
N TYR A 284 -2.91 -27.51 9.00
CA TYR A 284 -2.41 -27.60 7.62
C TYR A 284 -1.99 -29.02 7.26
N LYS A 285 -1.32 -29.70 8.20
CA LYS A 285 -0.98 -31.12 8.08
C LYS A 285 -2.23 -32.00 7.96
N ASP A 286 -3.21 -31.86 8.87
CA ASP A 286 -4.42 -32.69 8.89
C ASP A 286 -5.29 -32.52 7.63
N THR A 287 -5.28 -31.31 7.09
CA THR A 287 -5.99 -30.97 5.84
C THR A 287 -5.17 -31.24 4.59
N GLU A 288 -3.89 -31.57 4.76
CA GLU A 288 -2.85 -31.62 3.72
C GLU A 288 -2.90 -30.39 2.81
N LEU A 289 -2.96 -29.20 3.42
CA LEU A 289 -3.26 -27.93 2.74
C LEU A 289 -2.35 -27.72 1.52
N HIS A 290 -1.03 -27.83 1.72
CA HIS A 290 -0.03 -27.62 0.68
C HIS A 290 0.30 -28.87 -0.15
N SER A 291 -0.39 -30.00 0.07
CA SER A 291 -0.27 -31.17 -0.81
C SER A 291 -1.36 -31.17 -1.87
N ARG A 292 -1.01 -31.48 -3.12
CA ARG A 292 -1.99 -31.49 -4.22
C ARG A 292 -3.01 -32.63 -4.06
N ARG A 293 -4.29 -32.27 -4.04
CA ARG A 293 -5.43 -33.20 -4.01
C ARG A 293 -6.46 -32.80 -5.08
N LEU A 294 -6.72 -33.70 -6.02
CA LEU A 294 -7.68 -33.45 -7.10
C LEU A 294 -9.10 -33.27 -6.57
N GLY A 295 -9.81 -32.26 -7.08
CA GLY A 295 -11.22 -32.01 -6.80
C GLY A 295 -11.49 -31.27 -5.48
N ARG A 296 -10.47 -30.74 -4.80
CA ARG A 296 -10.68 -29.90 -3.61
C ARG A 296 -11.23 -28.54 -4.00
N GLN A 297 -12.31 -28.15 -3.33
CA GLN A 297 -12.94 -26.85 -3.46
C GLN A 297 -13.61 -26.48 -2.12
N ILE A 298 -13.31 -25.29 -1.60
CA ILE A 298 -13.95 -24.75 -0.37
C ILE A 298 -15.04 -23.74 -0.72
N ASP A 299 -14.80 -22.90 -1.74
CA ASP A 299 -15.73 -21.87 -2.20
C ASP A 299 -15.73 -21.80 -3.74
N ASP A 300 -16.78 -21.22 -4.31
CA ASP A 300 -16.91 -20.90 -5.75
C ASP A 300 -16.20 -19.58 -6.12
N ARG A 301 -15.52 -18.94 -5.16
CA ARG A 301 -14.84 -17.66 -5.39
C ARG A 301 -13.48 -17.86 -6.06
N ASP A 302 -13.32 -17.22 -7.22
CA ASP A 302 -12.04 -17.01 -7.88
C ASP A 302 -11.27 -15.89 -7.18
N THR A 303 -10.12 -16.24 -6.60
CA THR A 303 -9.29 -15.33 -5.78
C THR A 303 -8.06 -14.82 -6.51
N ASP A 304 -7.85 -15.16 -7.79
CA ASP A 304 -6.65 -14.69 -8.51
C ASP A 304 -6.84 -13.26 -9.00
N ASP A 305 -6.83 -12.33 -8.05
CA ASP A 305 -6.97 -10.89 -8.27
C ASP A 305 -5.86 -10.38 -9.21
N PHE A 306 -4.66 -10.94 -9.14
CA PHE A 306 -3.55 -10.59 -10.03
C PHE A 306 -3.87 -10.91 -11.49
N ALA A 307 -4.22 -12.16 -11.82
CA ALA A 307 -4.52 -12.54 -13.21
C ALA A 307 -5.74 -11.80 -13.75
N ARG A 308 -6.76 -11.59 -12.91
CA ARG A 308 -7.94 -10.80 -13.27
C ARG A 308 -7.57 -9.35 -13.56
N GLY A 309 -6.67 -8.75 -12.79
CA GLY A 309 -6.17 -7.40 -13.03
C GLY A 309 -5.35 -7.27 -14.30
N VAL A 310 -4.46 -8.22 -14.57
CA VAL A 310 -3.72 -8.30 -15.85
C VAL A 310 -4.71 -8.31 -17.01
N LYS A 311 -5.70 -9.21 -16.97
CA LYS A 311 -6.73 -9.33 -18.01
C LYS A 311 -7.50 -8.01 -18.18
N LYS A 312 -7.99 -7.42 -17.08
CA LYS A 312 -8.75 -6.16 -17.09
C LYS A 312 -7.94 -5.00 -17.69
N LEU A 313 -6.65 -4.90 -17.34
CA LEU A 313 -5.75 -3.89 -17.89
C LEU A 313 -5.55 -4.08 -19.40
N CYS A 314 -5.33 -5.31 -19.85
CA CYS A 314 -5.20 -5.66 -21.27
C CYS A 314 -6.50 -5.44 -22.07
N GLU A 315 -7.67 -5.68 -21.48
CA GLU A 315 -8.98 -5.59 -22.16
C GLU A 315 -9.49 -4.15 -22.35
N GLY A 316 -8.76 -3.14 -21.88
CA GLY A 316 -9.03 -1.74 -22.21
C GLY A 316 -8.95 -0.76 -21.05
N ALA A 317 -8.83 -1.22 -19.80
CA ALA A 317 -8.69 -0.30 -18.67
C ALA A 317 -7.41 0.56 -18.79
N LEU A 318 -6.32 0.00 -19.33
CA LEU A 318 -5.11 0.75 -19.63
C LEU A 318 -5.37 1.82 -20.70
N GLN A 319 -6.04 1.46 -21.80
CA GLN A 319 -6.37 2.40 -22.87
C GLN A 319 -7.27 3.54 -22.37
N ALA A 320 -8.25 3.23 -21.53
CA ALA A 320 -9.12 4.23 -20.93
C ALA A 320 -8.32 5.21 -20.05
N SER A 321 -7.36 4.70 -19.26
CA SER A 321 -6.48 5.53 -18.43
C SER A 321 -5.58 6.43 -19.28
N ILE A 322 -5.02 5.92 -20.37
CA ILE A 322 -4.21 6.70 -21.32
C ILE A 322 -5.05 7.81 -21.95
N THR A 323 -6.24 7.49 -22.44
CA THR A 323 -7.15 8.49 -23.04
C THR A 323 -7.53 9.57 -22.02
N LYS A 324 -7.84 9.18 -20.77
CA LYS A 324 -8.19 10.12 -19.69
C LYS A 324 -7.01 11.06 -19.37
N THR A 325 -5.83 10.51 -19.16
CA THR A 325 -4.63 11.30 -18.79
C THR A 325 -4.16 12.21 -19.93
N ALA A 326 -4.13 11.71 -21.17
CA ALA A 326 -3.80 12.53 -22.33
C ALA A 326 -4.81 13.66 -22.59
N ARG A 327 -6.10 13.42 -22.31
CA ARG A 327 -7.13 14.47 -22.35
C ARG A 327 -6.92 15.52 -21.25
N ASN A 328 -6.69 15.09 -20.01
CA ASN A 328 -6.47 15.99 -18.88
C ASN A 328 -5.24 16.89 -19.08
N ARG A 329 -4.21 16.37 -19.76
CA ARG A 329 -3.00 17.12 -20.13
C ARG A 329 -3.11 17.89 -21.44
N GLN A 330 -4.29 17.88 -22.07
CA GLN A 330 -4.55 18.57 -23.33
C GLN A 330 -3.61 18.17 -24.48
N VAL A 331 -2.99 16.99 -24.41
CA VAL A 331 -2.05 16.49 -25.44
C VAL A 331 -2.75 16.30 -26.78
N PHE A 332 -4.04 15.96 -26.76
CA PHE A 332 -4.89 15.94 -27.94
C PHE A 332 -5.45 17.33 -28.23
N HIS A 333 -4.60 18.30 -28.53
CA HIS A 333 -5.03 19.47 -29.28
C HIS A 333 -5.16 19.05 -30.74
N THR A 334 -6.39 18.81 -31.18
CA THR A 334 -6.69 18.79 -32.61
C THR A 334 -6.50 20.22 -33.11
N ASP A 335 -5.46 20.45 -33.91
CA ASP A 335 -5.11 21.71 -34.61
C ASP A 335 -6.19 22.23 -35.59
N THR A 336 -7.46 21.95 -35.35
CA THR A 336 -8.58 22.35 -36.20
C THR A 336 -9.74 22.88 -35.38
N VAL A 337 -9.46 23.79 -34.44
CA VAL A 337 -10.45 24.84 -34.14
C VAL A 337 -10.14 26.00 -35.08
N PRO A 338 -10.82 26.13 -36.25
CA PRO A 338 -10.73 27.35 -37.02
C PRO A 338 -11.15 28.49 -36.11
N VAL A 339 -10.26 29.45 -35.91
CA VAL A 339 -10.51 30.70 -35.19
C VAL A 339 -11.77 31.33 -35.79
N LYS A 340 -12.91 31.12 -35.15
CA LYS A 340 -14.15 31.82 -35.50
C LYS A 340 -13.99 33.24 -34.95
N PRO A 341 -14.03 34.27 -35.80
CA PRO A 341 -13.89 35.65 -35.33
C PRO A 341 -15.01 35.95 -34.35
N THR A 342 -14.61 36.41 -33.18
CA THR A 342 -15.44 36.74 -32.03
C THR A 342 -16.47 37.80 -32.41
N LEU A 343 -17.72 37.39 -32.54
CA LEU A 343 -18.87 38.28 -32.38
C LEU A 343 -19.55 37.89 -31.08
N ALA A 344 -19.61 38.87 -30.17
CA ALA A 344 -20.24 38.78 -28.86
C ALA A 344 -21.70 38.33 -28.97
N ASP A 345 -22.10 37.40 -28.10
CA ASP A 345 -23.45 37.22 -27.51
C ASP A 345 -23.54 35.84 -26.77
N PRO A 346 -24.55 35.59 -25.92
CA PRO A 346 -24.45 35.67 -24.46
C PRO A 346 -24.32 34.29 -23.80
N VAL A 347 -23.86 34.33 -22.54
CA VAL A 347 -23.64 33.19 -21.65
C VAL A 347 -24.92 32.36 -21.48
N ASN A 348 -24.87 31.09 -21.87
CA ASN A 348 -25.89 30.09 -21.56
C ASN A 348 -25.24 29.00 -20.71
N HIS A 349 -25.60 28.96 -19.43
CA HIS A 349 -25.19 27.94 -18.48
C HIS A 349 -25.94 26.64 -18.78
N SER A 350 -25.23 25.59 -19.18
CA SER A 350 -25.71 24.21 -19.10
C SER A 350 -24.92 23.45 -18.05
N ASP A 351 -25.65 23.10 -17.00
CA ASP A 351 -25.33 22.28 -15.85
C ASP A 351 -25.03 20.84 -16.31
N ASP A 352 -23.81 20.36 -16.07
CA ASP A 352 -23.42 18.96 -16.24
C ASP A 352 -22.67 18.54 -14.96
N SER A 353 -23.47 18.15 -13.97
CA SER A 353 -23.08 17.79 -12.62
C SER A 353 -23.07 16.26 -12.49
N ASP A 354 -21.92 15.65 -12.79
CA ASP A 354 -21.57 14.32 -12.27
C ASP A 354 -21.07 14.49 -10.83
N GLU A 355 -22.01 14.68 -9.90
CA GLU A 355 -21.74 14.61 -8.46
C GLU A 355 -21.61 13.15 -8.02
N GLU A 356 -20.39 12.62 -7.99
CA GLU A 356 -20.06 11.47 -7.15
C GLU A 356 -19.97 11.92 -5.68
N ASN A 357 -21.12 11.87 -5.02
CA ASN A 357 -21.26 12.10 -3.59
C ASN A 357 -20.76 10.89 -2.78
N GLU A 358 -19.47 10.86 -2.46
CA GLU A 358 -18.91 10.00 -1.40
C GLU A 358 -18.58 10.84 -0.17
N SER A 359 -19.59 11.00 0.70
CA SER A 359 -19.43 11.50 2.06
C SER A 359 -18.67 10.45 2.89
N SER A 360 -17.37 10.64 3.09
CA SER A 360 -16.62 9.97 4.17
C SER A 360 -16.64 10.86 5.41
N SER A 361 -17.70 10.78 6.21
CA SER A 361 -17.70 11.32 7.57
C SER A 361 -17.10 10.27 8.52
N ASP A 362 -15.81 10.44 8.80
CA ASP A 362 -15.16 9.91 10.01
C ASP A 362 -15.42 10.91 11.15
N GLU A 363 -16.48 10.69 11.94
CA GLU A 363 -16.62 11.30 13.28
C GLU A 363 -17.20 10.27 14.25
N ASP A 364 -16.32 9.65 15.04
CA ASP A 364 -16.67 8.97 16.29
C ASP A 364 -16.05 9.82 17.41
N SER A 365 -16.68 10.97 17.68
CA SER A 365 -16.39 11.83 18.83
C SER A 365 -17.63 11.84 19.72
N SER A 366 -17.40 11.50 20.97
CA SER A 366 -18.37 11.46 22.06
C SER A 366 -19.15 12.76 22.23
N GLU A 367 -20.46 12.60 22.46
CA GLU A 367 -21.47 13.55 22.93
C GLU A 367 -20.95 14.85 23.59
N SER A 368 -21.16 15.96 22.89
CA SER A 368 -21.50 17.23 23.52
C SER A 368 -22.46 17.99 22.60
N ASP A 369 -23.71 18.15 23.06
CA ASP A 369 -24.75 18.95 22.42
C ASP A 369 -24.35 20.44 22.41
N ASP A 370 -24.15 21.02 21.22
CA ASP A 370 -24.16 22.47 21.03
C ASP A 370 -24.94 22.84 19.75
N PRO A 371 -26.06 23.59 19.85
CA PRO A 371 -26.91 23.91 18.70
C PRO A 371 -26.58 25.31 18.17
N ASN A 372 -25.50 25.46 17.41
CA ASN A 372 -25.37 26.59 16.48
C ASN A 372 -24.18 26.40 15.53
N SER A 373 -24.45 26.22 14.23
CA SER A 373 -23.43 26.46 13.20
C SER A 373 -24.10 26.67 11.85
N ASP A 374 -23.99 27.90 11.37
CA ASP A 374 -24.41 28.38 10.06
C ASP A 374 -23.65 27.68 8.91
N SER A 375 -24.34 27.56 7.78
CA SER A 375 -23.87 26.97 6.53
C SER A 375 -22.99 27.94 5.74
N GLU A 376 -21.69 27.64 5.60
CA GLU A 376 -20.79 28.33 4.67
C GLU A 376 -20.65 27.55 3.35
N ASP A 377 -20.83 28.28 2.25
CA ASP A 377 -20.68 27.84 0.86
C ASP A 377 -19.25 27.40 0.54
N LYS A 378 -19.07 26.13 0.16
CA LYS A 378 -17.79 25.60 -0.34
C LYS A 378 -17.60 25.99 -1.80
N GLN A 379 -16.65 26.88 -2.08
CA GLN A 379 -16.16 27.10 -3.45
C GLN A 379 -15.26 25.93 -3.91
N PRO A 380 -15.32 25.52 -5.19
CA PRO A 380 -14.51 24.42 -5.70
C PRO A 380 -13.03 24.82 -5.83
N ASN A 381 -12.16 23.91 -5.38
CA ASN A 381 -10.71 24.00 -5.50
C ASN A 381 -10.26 24.16 -6.97
N ARG A 382 -9.72 25.33 -7.32
CA ARG A 382 -9.02 25.55 -8.60
C ARG A 382 -7.59 25.00 -8.49
N PHE A 383 -7.33 23.88 -9.15
CA PHE A 383 -5.95 23.42 -9.41
C PHE A 383 -5.28 24.38 -10.39
N TYR A 384 -4.19 25.02 -9.96
CA TYR A 384 -3.32 25.79 -10.87
C TYR A 384 -2.48 24.81 -11.68
N ALA A 385 -2.71 24.75 -12.99
CA ALA A 385 -1.87 23.98 -13.91
C ALA A 385 -0.47 24.60 -13.98
N THR A 386 0.57 23.79 -13.80
CA THR A 386 1.97 24.15 -14.05
C THR A 386 2.15 24.61 -15.50
N GLN A 387 2.72 25.81 -15.71
CA GLN A 387 2.82 26.55 -16.97
C GLN A 387 3.91 26.02 -17.93
N GLY A 388 4.00 24.71 -18.14
CA GLY A 388 4.81 24.11 -19.20
C GLY A 388 3.89 23.49 -20.25
N SER A 389 3.92 23.99 -21.48
CA SER A 389 3.15 23.40 -22.58
C SER A 389 3.91 22.21 -23.19
N THR A 390 3.28 21.04 -23.22
CA THR A 390 3.84 19.81 -23.80
C THR A 390 3.02 19.37 -25.00
N PHE A 391 3.69 19.05 -26.11
CA PHE A 391 3.03 18.68 -27.37
C PHE A 391 3.56 17.35 -27.90
N LEU A 392 2.77 16.67 -28.73
CA LEU A 392 3.15 15.43 -29.38
C LEU A 392 3.29 15.70 -30.88
N VAL A 393 4.53 15.68 -31.39
CA VAL A 393 4.84 15.94 -32.80
C VAL A 393 5.43 14.65 -33.38
N ASP A 394 4.74 14.07 -34.37
CA ASP A 394 5.14 12.84 -35.07
C ASP A 394 5.43 11.63 -34.15
N GLY A 395 4.75 11.55 -33.01
CA GLY A 395 4.92 10.46 -32.04
C GLY A 395 5.99 10.72 -30.97
N GLU A 396 6.68 11.86 -31.02
CA GLU A 396 7.63 12.29 -30.00
C GLU A 396 7.03 13.38 -29.10
N LEU A 397 7.28 13.29 -27.79
CA LEU A 397 6.86 14.31 -26.82
C LEU A 397 7.87 15.46 -26.81
N VAL A 398 7.43 16.66 -27.18
CA VAL A 398 8.24 17.88 -27.26
C VAL A 398 7.80 18.86 -26.17
N PHE A 399 8.76 19.41 -25.44
CA PHE A 399 8.55 20.44 -24.42
C PHE A 399 8.82 21.81 -25.06
N ASP A 400 7.88 22.77 -25.00
CA ASP A 400 8.17 24.14 -25.42
C ASP A 400 8.84 24.91 -24.27
N GLU A 401 10.16 25.04 -24.34
CA GLU A 401 10.96 25.74 -23.33
C GLU A 401 10.71 27.26 -23.29
N ARG A 402 9.98 27.82 -24.28
CA ARG A 402 9.78 29.28 -24.39
C ARG A 402 8.95 29.88 -23.24
N ASP A 403 8.13 29.08 -22.57
CA ASP A 403 7.31 29.55 -21.43
C ASP A 403 8.06 29.51 -20.07
N MET A 404 9.22 28.85 -19.98
CA MET A 404 9.98 28.76 -18.72
C MET A 404 10.90 29.97 -18.44
N LEU A 405 11.13 30.85 -19.42
CA LEU A 405 12.09 31.96 -19.30
C LEU A 405 11.45 33.32 -18.96
N LEU A 406 10.12 33.38 -18.81
CA LEU A 406 9.42 34.59 -18.37
C LEU A 406 9.08 34.48 -16.88
N GLY A 407 10.12 34.44 -16.03
CA GLY A 407 9.95 34.79 -14.63
C GLY A 407 9.70 36.31 -14.49
N PRO A 408 8.98 36.78 -13.45
CA PRO A 408 8.87 38.20 -13.20
C PRO A 408 10.28 38.77 -12.99
N GLU A 409 10.65 39.78 -13.77
CA GLU A 409 11.81 40.62 -13.47
C GLU A 409 11.49 41.34 -12.15
N ASP A 410 11.99 40.80 -11.03
CA ASP A 410 11.91 41.45 -9.73
C ASP A 410 12.84 42.68 -9.77
N ASP A 411 12.22 43.85 -9.93
CA ASP A 411 12.79 45.16 -9.65
C ASP A 411 13.15 45.27 -8.14
N PHE A 412 14.30 44.71 -7.74
CA PHE A 412 14.90 45.01 -6.45
C PHE A 412 15.61 46.38 -6.53
N GLU A 413 14.88 47.43 -6.13
CA GLU A 413 15.47 48.70 -5.75
C GLU A 413 16.46 48.49 -4.58
N ASN A 414 17.71 48.91 -4.81
CA ASN A 414 18.76 49.02 -3.81
C ASN A 414 18.35 49.99 -2.70
N GLY A 415 17.94 49.46 -1.54
CA GLY A 415 17.94 50.17 -0.27
C GLY A 415 19.22 49.87 0.50
N SER A 416 20.20 50.78 0.44
CA SER A 416 21.38 50.77 1.29
C SER A 416 21.05 51.44 2.62
N ASP A 417 20.81 50.65 3.67
CA ASP A 417 20.86 51.13 5.05
C ASP A 417 22.10 50.52 5.71
N ASP A 418 23.15 51.35 5.80
CA ASP A 418 24.29 51.17 6.68
C ASP A 418 23.80 51.42 8.13
N GLU A 419 23.70 50.38 8.94
CA GLU A 419 23.68 50.51 10.40
C GLU A 419 24.94 49.87 11.02
N ASP A 420 25.74 50.75 11.62
CA ASP A 420 26.92 50.48 12.41
C ASP A 420 26.60 49.55 13.59
N TYR A 421 27.21 48.36 13.62
CA TYR A 421 27.25 47.50 14.81
C TYR A 421 28.53 47.75 15.60
N VAL A 422 28.34 48.17 16.85
CA VAL A 422 29.37 48.45 17.85
C VAL A 422 29.89 47.14 18.45
N ASP A 423 31.21 46.95 18.46
CA ASP A 423 31.91 45.87 19.16
C ASP A 423 31.74 46.00 20.68
N GLU A 424 31.15 44.98 21.32
CA GLU A 424 31.20 44.79 22.78
C GLU A 424 32.29 43.80 23.20
N GLU A 425 33.02 44.24 24.22
CA GLU A 425 34.20 43.71 24.87
C GLU A 425 34.14 42.23 25.30
N THR A 426 35.24 41.52 25.05
CA THR A 426 35.61 40.28 25.73
C THR A 426 36.25 40.57 27.10
N PRO A 427 35.90 39.86 28.19
CA PRO A 427 36.68 39.90 29.42
C PRO A 427 37.77 38.81 29.43
N ASP A 428 39.00 39.22 29.71
CA ASP A 428 40.13 38.36 30.04
C ASP A 428 39.90 37.65 31.40
N VAL A 429 40.25 36.37 31.43
CA VAL A 429 40.27 35.51 32.61
C VAL A 429 41.72 35.41 33.10
N ASP A 430 41.95 35.79 34.36
CA ASP A 430 43.02 35.29 35.22
C ASP A 430 42.40 34.63 36.47
#